data_AF-R7TUU0-F1
#
_entry.id   AF-R7TUU0-F1
#
_cell.length_a   1.000
_cell.length_b   1.000
_cell.length_c   1.000
_cell.angle_alpha   90.00
_cell.angle_beta   90.00
_cell.angle_gamma   90.00
#
_symmetry.space_group_name_H-M   'P 1'
#
loop_
_entity.id
_entity.type
_entity.pdbx_description
1 polymer ?
#
loop_
_entity_poly.entity_id
_entity_poly.type
_entity_poly.pdbx_seq_one_letter_code
_entity_poly.pdbx_strand_id
1 'polypeptide(L)'
;IDQRLQRAEDSHNQERWTENSPQFVESCKELQDKAIEKIRPYARDRQFLISLLRKYNNGQETYKNLQDQIKKTDAKIKKVVRSFNGLGCADTIDEGAALSLQSNVYSYKEATSNGETLPAAIRRQLLDSHHMQMRAREEIQMCTEEMSLFCSYLREKEAFLNNNIELLNNPANDFCIGLRAHLLEESLRVTSKIDECSRLFSSYINVPHHHVKSGIVETSPVPEDFSLFDECPFSESDSEDSESNDEM
;
A
#
# COMPACT_ATOMS: atom_id res chain seq x y z
N ILE A 1 54.71 12.89 10.89
CA ILE A 1 53.42 13.51 11.27
C ILE A 1 53.67 14.57 12.36
N ASP A 2 54.48 14.25 13.36
CA ASP A 2 54.85 15.17 14.45
C ASP A 2 55.43 16.53 14.03
N GLN A 3 56.35 16.62 13.07
CA GLN A 3 56.91 17.92 12.67
C GLN A 3 55.91 18.90 12.04
N ARG A 4 54.80 18.41 11.45
CA ARG A 4 53.76 19.29 10.90
C ARG A 4 52.79 19.76 11.98
N LEU A 5 52.54 18.90 12.97
CA LEU A 5 51.71 19.23 14.13
C LEU A 5 52.42 20.24 15.04
N GLN A 6 53.70 20.01 15.32
CA GLN A 6 54.53 20.93 16.11
C GLN A 6 54.53 22.36 15.55
N ARG A 7 54.69 22.50 14.22
CA ARG A 7 54.63 23.82 13.57
C ARG A 7 53.27 24.51 13.69
N ALA A 8 52.18 23.75 13.73
CA ALA A 8 50.84 24.30 13.91
C ALA A 8 50.62 24.75 15.36
N GLU A 9 51.10 23.96 16.33
CA GLU A 9 51.10 24.28 17.75
C GLU A 9 51.89 25.57 18.03
N ASP A 10 53.11 25.67 17.47
CA ASP A 10 53.97 26.85 17.58
C ASP A 10 53.32 28.10 16.96
N SER A 11 52.51 27.95 15.90
CA SER A 11 51.83 29.09 15.25
C SER A 11 50.59 29.57 15.99
N HIS A 12 49.91 28.68 16.72
CA HIS A 12 48.67 28.97 17.41
C HIS A 12 48.86 29.23 18.91
N ASN A 13 50.07 29.03 19.43
CA ASN A 13 50.43 29.23 20.84
C ASN A 13 49.47 28.50 21.80
N GLN A 14 49.01 27.32 21.38
CA GLN A 14 48.06 26.48 22.11
C GLN A 14 48.74 25.16 22.46
N GLU A 15 48.68 24.80 23.75
CA GLU A 15 49.14 23.49 24.21
C GLU A 15 48.19 22.39 23.73
N ARG A 16 48.78 21.27 23.33
CA ARG A 16 48.03 20.08 22.91
C ARG A 16 47.19 19.55 24.07
N TRP A 17 45.89 19.35 23.84
CA TRP A 17 45.05 18.70 24.83
C TRP A 17 45.54 17.28 25.10
N THR A 18 45.79 16.98 26.37
CA THR A 18 46.05 15.61 26.84
C THR A 18 44.76 14.79 26.82
N GLU A 19 44.87 13.46 26.83
CA GLU A 19 43.72 12.55 26.83
C GLU A 19 42.74 12.78 28.00
N ASN A 20 43.24 13.29 29.13
CA ASN A 20 42.44 13.63 30.31
C ASN A 20 41.83 15.04 30.28
N SER A 21 42.12 15.83 29.24
CA SER A 21 41.59 17.18 29.10
C SER A 21 40.08 17.11 28.85
N PRO A 22 39.25 17.90 29.57
CA PRO A 22 37.81 17.86 29.39
C PRO A 22 37.40 18.19 27.95
N GLN A 23 38.11 19.11 27.28
CA GLN A 23 37.84 19.46 25.88
C GLN A 23 38.15 18.31 24.92
N PHE A 24 39.18 17.50 25.22
CA PHE A 24 39.51 16.32 24.41
C PHE A 24 38.45 15.23 24.55
N VAL A 25 38.04 14.93 25.79
CA VAL A 25 36.99 13.95 26.08
C VAL A 25 35.67 14.35 25.43
N GLU A 26 35.28 15.62 25.55
CA GLU A 26 34.07 16.16 24.92
C GLU A 26 34.14 16.06 23.39
N SER A 27 35.26 16.44 22.78
CA SER A 27 35.45 16.34 21.33
C SER A 27 35.40 14.89 20.83
N CYS A 28 36.01 13.95 21.57
CA CYS A 28 35.95 12.53 21.27
C CYS A 28 34.51 12.00 21.29
N LYS A 29 33.72 12.43 22.28
CA LYS A 29 32.30 12.08 22.39
C LYS A 29 31.48 12.66 21.24
N GLU A 30 31.68 13.93 20.88
CA GLU A 30 31.00 14.52 19.71
C GLU A 30 31.33 13.78 18.41
N LEU A 31 32.58 13.38 18.23
CA LEU A 31 33.01 12.60 17.07
C LEU A 31 32.41 11.19 17.07
N GLN A 32 32.26 10.59 18.25
CA GLN A 32 31.57 9.31 18.42
C GLN A 32 30.10 9.42 18.02
N ASP A 33 29.41 10.44 18.49
CA ASP A 33 28.00 10.71 18.16
C ASP A 33 27.84 10.91 16.65
N LYS A 34 28.70 11.71 16.02
CA LYS A 34 28.72 11.89 14.54
C LYS A 34 28.99 10.58 13.79
N ALA A 35 29.87 9.72 14.31
CA ALA A 35 30.13 8.41 13.72
C ALA A 35 28.89 7.51 13.83
N ILE A 36 28.24 7.45 14.98
CA ILE A 36 27.00 6.69 15.21
C ILE A 36 25.88 7.20 14.32
N GLU A 37 25.68 8.51 14.20
CA GLU A 37 24.71 9.10 13.29
C GLU A 37 24.95 8.71 11.83
N LYS A 38 26.22 8.67 11.41
CA LYS A 38 26.61 8.24 10.07
C LYS A 38 26.39 6.74 9.83
N ILE A 39 26.59 5.90 10.86
CA ILE A 39 26.40 4.45 10.78
C ILE A 39 24.91 4.08 10.78
N ARG A 40 24.09 4.81 11.55
CA ARG A 40 22.66 4.53 11.80
C ARG A 40 21.83 4.23 10.53
N PRO A 41 21.90 5.01 9.42
CA PRO A 41 21.15 4.67 8.21
C PRO A 41 21.60 3.34 7.59
N TYR A 42 22.90 3.05 7.55
CA TYR A 42 23.39 1.76 7.03
C TYR A 42 22.96 0.58 7.89
N ALA A 43 22.88 0.75 9.21
CA ALA A 43 22.39 -0.27 10.11
C ALA A 43 20.88 -0.53 9.92
N ARG A 44 20.08 0.50 9.60
CA ARG A 44 18.66 0.36 9.21
C ARG A 44 18.52 -0.41 7.90
N ASP A 45 19.27 -0.02 6.88
CA ASP A 45 19.28 -0.70 5.59
C ASP A 45 19.66 -2.17 5.74
N ARG A 46 20.68 -2.46 6.55
CA ARG A 46 21.10 -3.83 6.87
C ARG A 46 19.98 -4.65 7.52
N GLN A 47 19.29 -4.09 8.52
CA GLN A 47 18.17 -4.79 9.19
C GLN A 47 17.02 -5.07 8.21
N PHE A 48 16.73 -4.12 7.32
CA PHE A 48 15.75 -4.31 6.26
C PHE A 48 16.17 -5.41 5.28
N LEU A 49 17.42 -5.40 4.80
CA LEU A 49 17.96 -6.44 3.92
C LEU A 49 17.91 -7.83 4.57
N ILE A 50 18.20 -7.94 5.87
CA ILE A 50 18.06 -9.20 6.61
C ILE A 50 16.60 -9.66 6.66
N SER A 51 15.65 -8.74 6.83
CA SER A 51 14.23 -9.08 6.82
C SER A 51 13.77 -9.60 5.45
N LEU A 52 14.26 -9.01 4.35
CA LEU A 52 14.01 -9.50 2.99
C LEU A 52 14.67 -10.86 2.75
N LEU A 53 15.92 -11.04 3.20
CA LEU A 53 16.64 -12.29 3.03
C LEU A 53 15.88 -13.48 3.66
N ARG A 54 15.23 -13.26 4.80
CA ARG A 54 14.36 -14.28 5.44
C ARG A 54 13.12 -14.61 4.61
N LYS A 55 12.55 -13.62 3.91
CA LYS A 55 11.34 -13.79 3.07
C LYS A 55 11.63 -14.48 1.74
N TYR A 56 12.80 -14.25 1.16
CA TYR A 56 13.20 -14.76 -0.17
C TYR A 56 14.24 -15.89 -0.09
N ASN A 57 14.20 -16.70 0.95
CA ASN A 57 15.16 -17.79 1.17
C ASN A 57 15.18 -18.88 0.08
N ASN A 58 14.12 -18.98 -0.74
CA ASN A 58 13.99 -19.97 -1.81
C ASN A 58 14.37 -19.44 -3.21
N GLY A 59 14.51 -18.12 -3.39
CA GLY A 59 14.92 -17.54 -4.67
C GLY A 59 16.45 -17.46 -4.73
N GLN A 60 17.13 -18.46 -5.30
CA GLN A 60 18.59 -18.58 -5.19
C GLN A 60 19.35 -17.32 -5.63
N GLU A 61 18.96 -16.71 -6.75
CA GLU A 61 19.61 -15.51 -7.26
C GLU A 61 19.30 -14.27 -6.40
N THR A 62 18.03 -14.04 -6.06
CA THR A 62 17.60 -12.95 -5.18
C THR A 62 18.26 -13.04 -3.82
N TYR A 63 18.34 -14.25 -3.26
CA TYR A 63 19.00 -14.53 -1.99
C TYR A 63 20.49 -14.18 -2.04
N LYS A 64 21.21 -14.63 -3.08
CA LYS A 64 22.62 -14.31 -3.27
C LYS A 64 22.85 -12.79 -3.41
N ASN A 65 22.01 -12.12 -4.19
CA ASN A 65 22.07 -10.66 -4.36
C ASN A 65 21.84 -9.91 -3.04
N LEU A 66 20.88 -10.35 -2.23
CA LEU A 66 20.63 -9.79 -0.90
C LEU A 66 21.82 -10.02 0.06
N GLN A 67 22.42 -11.21 0.05
CA GLN A 67 23.64 -11.46 0.84
C GLN A 67 24.79 -10.53 0.46
N ASP A 68 25.00 -10.30 -0.83
CA ASP A 68 26.06 -9.39 -1.30
C ASP A 68 25.77 -7.93 -0.95
N GLN A 69 24.51 -7.50 -0.98
CA GLN A 69 24.12 -6.18 -0.49
C GLN A 69 24.34 -6.03 1.02
N ILE A 70 24.05 -7.07 1.81
CA ILE A 70 24.34 -7.09 3.25
C ILE A 70 25.85 -6.94 3.48
N LYS A 71 26.70 -7.73 2.79
CA LYS A 71 28.16 -7.62 2.91
C LYS A 71 28.69 -6.23 2.55
N LYS A 72 28.15 -5.62 1.48
CA LYS A 72 28.50 -4.23 1.09
C LYS A 72 28.12 -3.23 2.18
N THR A 73 26.97 -3.43 2.82
CA THR A 73 26.50 -2.57 3.91
C THR A 73 27.35 -2.75 5.17
N ASP A 74 27.69 -3.99 5.53
CA ASP A 74 28.61 -4.32 6.62
C ASP A 74 29.97 -3.64 6.42
N ALA A 75 30.51 -3.66 5.21
CA ALA A 75 31.77 -2.99 4.88
C ALA A 75 31.69 -1.47 5.05
N LYS A 76 30.57 -0.83 4.70
CA LYS A 76 30.36 0.61 4.93
C LYS A 76 30.33 0.94 6.42
N ILE A 77 29.60 0.15 7.22
CA ILE A 77 29.53 0.31 8.68
C ILE A 77 30.93 0.18 9.29
N LYS A 78 31.63 -0.93 9.01
CA LYS A 78 32.98 -1.19 9.53
C LYS A 78 33.98 -0.12 9.12
N LYS A 79 33.88 0.42 7.91
CA LYS A 79 34.73 1.53 7.47
C LYS A 79 34.58 2.76 8.37
N VAL A 80 33.35 3.15 8.70
CA VAL A 80 33.10 4.31 9.58
C VAL A 80 33.59 4.02 11.00
N VAL A 81 33.31 2.83 11.54
CA VAL A 81 33.78 2.41 12.87
C VAL A 81 35.30 2.47 12.96
N ARG A 82 36.02 1.90 11.97
CA ARG A 82 37.50 1.94 11.94
C ARG A 82 38.04 3.35 11.82
N SER A 83 37.40 4.21 11.02
CA SER A 83 37.81 5.61 10.92
C SER A 83 37.69 6.35 12.25
N PHE A 84 36.65 6.07 13.04
CA PHE A 84 36.49 6.65 14.38
C PHE A 84 37.46 6.02 15.40
N ASN A 85 37.53 4.69 15.49
CA ASN A 85 38.42 4.00 16.43
C ASN A 85 39.90 4.32 16.15
N GLY A 86 40.26 4.63 14.90
CA GLY A 86 41.60 5.07 14.52
C GLY A 86 41.98 6.48 15.00
N LEU A 87 41.06 7.24 15.58
CA LEU A 87 41.34 8.55 16.19
C LEU A 87 42.02 8.44 17.56
N GLY A 88 42.04 7.25 18.18
CA GLY A 88 42.67 7.04 19.48
C GLY A 88 41.89 7.59 20.67
N CYS A 89 40.58 7.80 20.52
CA CYS A 89 39.71 8.12 21.65
C CYS A 89 39.61 6.91 22.60
N ALA A 90 39.45 7.17 23.91
CA ALA A 90 39.34 6.12 24.93
C ALA A 90 38.11 5.21 24.70
N ASP A 91 36.97 5.82 24.31
CA ASP A 91 35.76 5.08 23.97
C ASP A 91 35.80 4.62 22.52
N THR A 92 35.77 3.30 22.30
CA THR A 92 35.74 2.69 20.98
C THR A 92 34.36 2.12 20.67
N ILE A 93 34.00 2.09 19.38
CA ILE A 93 32.77 1.45 18.91
C ILE A 93 33.11 0.01 18.53
N ASP A 94 32.41 -0.95 19.12
CA ASP A 94 32.54 -2.37 18.72
C ASP A 94 31.94 -2.60 17.32
N GLU A 95 32.73 -3.22 16.43
CA GLU A 95 32.30 -3.48 15.06
C GLU A 95 31.09 -4.42 15.01
N GLY A 96 31.02 -5.42 15.89
CA GLY A 96 29.93 -6.39 15.93
C GLY A 96 28.62 -5.74 16.38
N ALA A 97 28.67 -4.99 17.47
CA ALA A 97 27.55 -4.24 18.01
C ALA A 97 27.02 -3.20 17.00
N ALA A 98 27.90 -2.52 16.26
CA ALA A 98 27.49 -1.56 15.24
C ALA A 98 26.66 -2.19 14.09
N LEU A 99 26.77 -3.49 13.84
CA LEU A 99 25.96 -4.17 12.81
C LEU A 99 24.51 -4.45 13.26
N SER A 100 24.19 -4.28 14.55
CA SER A 100 22.86 -4.54 15.11
C SER A 100 22.25 -3.26 15.66
N LEU A 101 21.09 -2.84 15.12
CA LEU A 101 20.33 -1.72 15.66
C LEU A 101 19.79 -1.94 17.07
N GLN A 102 19.77 -3.19 17.54
CA GLN A 102 19.35 -3.53 18.90
C GLN A 102 20.52 -3.44 19.90
N SER A 103 21.73 -3.07 19.45
CA SER A 103 22.87 -2.94 20.34
C SER A 103 22.86 -1.61 21.11
N ASN A 104 23.66 -1.59 22.17
CA ASN A 104 23.95 -0.39 22.96
C ASN A 104 24.68 0.72 22.18
N VAL A 105 25.21 0.46 20.99
CA VAL A 105 25.78 1.52 20.12
C VAL A 105 24.69 2.54 19.73
N TYR A 106 23.44 2.10 19.68
CA TYR A 106 22.30 2.93 19.29
C TYR A 106 21.36 3.27 20.44
N SER A 107 21.63 2.78 21.65
CA SER A 107 20.85 3.17 22.83
C SER A 107 21.01 4.67 23.05
N TYR A 108 19.93 5.40 22.82
CA TYR A 108 19.88 6.85 22.85
C TYR A 108 20.09 7.34 24.29
N LYS A 109 21.08 8.22 24.53
CA LYS A 109 20.84 9.32 25.45
C LYS A 109 19.89 10.25 24.72
N GLU A 110 18.70 10.47 25.26
CA GLU A 110 17.74 11.45 24.78
C GLU A 110 18.44 12.80 24.59
N ALA A 111 18.91 13.05 23.36
CA ALA A 111 19.32 14.38 22.97
C ALA A 111 18.03 15.18 22.91
N THR A 112 17.87 16.02 23.92
CA THR A 112 16.91 17.12 24.01
C THR A 112 17.08 18.02 22.78
N SER A 113 16.57 17.62 21.61
CA SER A 113 16.29 18.57 20.54
C SER A 113 14.94 19.19 20.86
N ASN A 114 14.99 20.41 21.37
CA ASN A 114 13.85 21.30 21.55
C ASN A 114 13.15 21.57 20.20
N GLY A 115 12.28 20.64 19.82
CA GLY A 115 11.51 20.68 18.58
C GLY A 115 11.07 19.27 18.22
N GLU A 116 9.88 18.89 18.67
CA GLU A 116 9.16 17.68 18.27
C GLU A 116 8.98 17.64 16.75
N THR A 117 10.03 17.25 16.04
CA THR A 117 9.99 17.19 14.58
C THR A 117 9.82 15.72 14.22
N LEU A 118 8.60 15.35 13.83
CA LEU A 118 8.27 14.00 13.38
C LEU A 118 9.30 13.52 12.33
N PRO A 119 9.84 12.29 12.48
CA PRO A 119 10.73 11.69 11.50
C PRO A 119 10.18 11.83 10.07
N ALA A 120 11.04 12.13 9.10
CA ALA A 120 10.63 12.43 7.73
C ALA A 120 9.79 11.31 7.09
N ALA A 121 10.08 10.05 7.42
CA ALA A 121 9.30 8.89 6.97
C ALA A 121 7.85 8.93 7.49
N ILE A 122 7.65 9.30 8.77
CA ILE A 122 6.32 9.41 9.38
C ILE A 122 5.54 10.58 8.77
N ARG A 123 6.20 11.72 8.55
CA ARG A 123 5.57 12.87 7.86
C ARG A 123 5.11 12.51 6.45
N ARG A 124 5.94 11.78 5.68
CA ARG A 124 5.59 11.33 4.34
C ARG A 124 4.41 10.35 4.37
N GLN A 125 4.45 9.37 5.25
CA GLN A 125 3.36 8.40 5.39
C GLN A 125 2.04 9.07 5.79
N LEU A 126 2.08 10.08 6.68
CA LEU A 126 0.91 10.85 7.07
C LEU A 126 0.34 11.63 5.87
N LEU A 127 1.20 12.27 5.08
CA LEU A 127 0.81 13.04 3.91
C LEU A 127 0.22 12.14 2.81
N ASP A 128 0.82 10.98 2.58
CA ASP A 128 0.31 9.97 1.64
C ASP A 128 -1.07 9.46 2.10
N SER A 129 -1.23 9.17 3.40
CA SER A 129 -2.51 8.72 3.97
C SER A 129 -3.59 9.78 3.85
N HIS A 130 -3.25 11.06 4.09
CA HIS A 130 -4.16 12.18 3.92
C HIS A 130 -4.61 12.31 2.45
N HIS A 131 -3.69 12.21 1.48
CA HIS A 131 -4.05 12.26 0.07
C HIS A 131 -4.90 11.07 -0.38
N MET A 132 -4.63 9.86 0.14
CA MET A 132 -5.49 8.70 -0.12
C MET A 132 -6.90 8.92 0.43
N GLN A 133 -7.03 9.48 1.64
CA GLN A 133 -8.34 9.79 2.22
C GLN A 133 -9.10 10.83 1.38
N MET A 134 -8.43 11.88 0.91
CA MET A 134 -9.04 12.89 0.05
C MET A 134 -9.54 12.29 -1.26
N ARG A 135 -8.70 11.48 -1.94
CA ARG A 135 -9.10 10.80 -3.17
C ARG A 135 -10.26 9.80 -2.96
N ALA A 136 -10.24 9.06 -1.87
CA ALA A 136 -11.34 8.15 -1.54
C ALA A 136 -12.67 8.90 -1.32
N ARG A 137 -12.63 10.10 -0.73
CA ARG A 137 -13.84 10.94 -0.58
C ARG A 137 -14.35 11.45 -1.93
N GLU A 138 -13.45 11.89 -2.80
CA GLU A 138 -13.81 12.32 -4.17
C GLU A 138 -14.44 11.16 -4.96
N GLU A 139 -13.87 9.97 -4.88
CA GLU A 139 -14.38 8.77 -5.56
C GLU A 139 -15.76 8.34 -5.04
N ILE A 140 -15.97 8.37 -3.72
CA ILE A 140 -17.29 8.12 -3.12
C ILE A 140 -18.31 9.14 -3.63
N GLN A 141 -17.95 10.42 -3.70
CA GLN A 141 -18.84 11.47 -4.20
C GLN A 141 -19.22 11.23 -5.66
N MET A 142 -18.23 11.01 -6.55
CA MET A 142 -18.49 10.76 -7.97
C MET A 142 -19.37 9.52 -8.18
N CYS A 143 -19.07 8.41 -7.49
CA CYS A 143 -19.87 7.20 -7.58
C CYS A 143 -21.31 7.43 -7.09
N THR A 144 -21.48 8.23 -6.03
CA THR A 144 -22.81 8.60 -5.51
C THR A 144 -23.60 9.41 -6.54
N GLU A 145 -22.97 10.37 -7.21
CA GLU A 145 -23.60 11.19 -8.26
C GLU A 145 -23.98 10.34 -9.49
N GLU A 146 -23.07 9.52 -9.99
CA GLU A 146 -23.31 8.63 -11.13
C GLU A 146 -24.44 7.64 -10.86
N MET A 147 -24.43 7.02 -9.68
CA MET A 147 -25.43 6.04 -9.30
C MET A 147 -26.80 6.70 -9.01
N SER A 148 -26.81 7.96 -8.56
CA SER A 148 -28.04 8.75 -8.45
C SER A 148 -28.66 9.03 -9.82
N LEU A 149 -27.82 9.36 -10.81
CA LEU A 149 -28.26 9.53 -12.20
C LEU A 149 -28.79 8.21 -12.77
N PHE A 150 -28.10 7.10 -12.55
CA PHE A 150 -28.54 5.79 -12.99
C PHE A 150 -29.88 5.37 -12.37
N CYS A 151 -30.07 5.59 -11.07
CA CYS A 151 -31.34 5.32 -10.40
C CYS A 151 -32.48 6.19 -10.96
N SER A 152 -32.20 7.46 -11.26
CA SER A 152 -33.17 8.37 -11.90
C SER A 152 -33.56 7.87 -13.28
N TYR A 153 -32.59 7.44 -14.10
CA TYR A 153 -32.85 6.83 -15.41
C TYR A 153 -33.74 5.58 -15.31
N LEU A 154 -33.47 4.69 -14.35
CA LEU A 154 -34.29 3.50 -14.15
C LEU A 154 -35.73 3.85 -13.77
N ARG A 155 -35.93 4.91 -12.96
CA ARG A 155 -37.26 5.40 -12.58
C ARG A 155 -38.00 6.02 -13.76
N GLU A 156 -37.32 6.81 -14.59
CA GLU A 156 -37.92 7.34 -15.82
C GLU A 156 -38.33 6.21 -16.76
N LYS A 157 -37.49 5.18 -16.90
CA LYS A 157 -37.81 3.99 -17.70
C LYS A 157 -39.00 3.23 -17.13
N GLU A 158 -39.07 3.05 -15.81
CA GLU A 158 -40.22 2.42 -15.13
C GLU A 158 -41.52 3.20 -15.39
N ALA A 159 -41.50 4.52 -15.24
CA ALA A 159 -42.65 5.37 -15.52
C ALA A 159 -43.08 5.29 -16.99
N PHE A 160 -42.13 5.30 -17.92
CA PHE A 160 -42.39 5.12 -19.35
C PHE A 160 -43.05 3.77 -19.64
N LEU A 161 -42.52 2.68 -19.09
CA LEU A 161 -43.09 1.34 -19.27
C LEU A 161 -44.51 1.26 -18.71
N ASN A 162 -44.75 1.77 -17.50
CA ASN A 162 -46.07 1.77 -16.87
C ASN A 162 -47.09 2.54 -17.70
N ASN A 163 -46.74 3.73 -18.21
CA ASN A 163 -47.62 4.49 -19.10
C ASN A 163 -47.99 3.71 -20.36
N ASN A 164 -47.03 3.03 -21.00
CA ASN A 164 -47.30 2.25 -22.21
C ASN A 164 -48.12 0.99 -21.93
N ILE A 165 -47.89 0.33 -20.78
CA ILE A 165 -48.69 -0.81 -20.34
C ILE A 165 -50.15 -0.39 -20.10
N GLU A 166 -50.37 0.77 -19.47
CA GLU A 166 -51.72 1.31 -19.23
C GLU A 166 -52.45 1.63 -20.54
N LEU A 167 -51.76 2.23 -21.52
CA LEU A 167 -52.32 2.50 -22.84
C LEU A 167 -52.74 1.21 -23.58
N LEU A 168 -52.11 0.08 -23.28
CA LEU A 168 -52.39 -1.22 -23.89
C LEU A 168 -53.32 -2.11 -23.05
N ASN A 169 -53.94 -1.61 -21.97
CA ASN A 169 -54.81 -2.42 -21.10
C ASN A 169 -56.04 -3.00 -21.82
N ASN A 170 -56.46 -2.41 -22.96
CA ASN A 170 -57.50 -2.97 -23.84
C ASN A 170 -56.91 -3.21 -25.24
N PRO A 171 -56.21 -4.34 -25.48
CA PRO A 171 -55.53 -4.60 -26.75
C PRO A 171 -56.54 -4.86 -27.87
N ALA A 172 -56.38 -4.16 -29.00
CA ALA A 172 -57.27 -4.29 -30.16
C ALA A 172 -56.96 -5.51 -31.05
N ASN A 173 -55.78 -6.11 -30.93
CA ASN A 173 -55.33 -7.27 -31.71
C ASN A 173 -54.25 -8.09 -30.96
N ASP A 174 -53.94 -9.29 -31.48
CA ASP A 174 -52.96 -10.21 -30.89
C ASP A 174 -51.54 -9.62 -30.84
N PHE A 175 -51.19 -8.72 -31.76
CA PHE A 175 -49.92 -7.99 -31.72
C PHE A 175 -49.82 -7.08 -30.49
N CYS A 176 -50.90 -6.37 -30.13
CA CYS A 176 -50.96 -5.57 -28.90
C CYS A 176 -50.86 -6.44 -27.63
N ILE A 177 -51.39 -7.67 -27.65
CA ILE A 177 -51.24 -8.63 -26.55
C ILE A 177 -49.76 -9.00 -26.37
N GLY A 178 -49.07 -9.39 -27.46
CA GLY A 178 -47.65 -9.73 -27.43
C GLY A 178 -46.76 -8.56 -27.01
N LEU A 179 -47.02 -7.37 -27.53
CA LEU A 179 -46.30 -6.16 -27.14
C LEU A 179 -46.49 -5.84 -25.65
N ARG A 180 -47.71 -5.97 -25.13
CA ARG A 180 -47.99 -5.76 -23.70
C ARG A 180 -47.27 -6.78 -22.82
N ALA A 181 -47.24 -8.06 -23.22
CA ALA A 181 -46.50 -9.10 -22.49
C ALA A 181 -45.00 -8.76 -22.40
N HIS A 182 -44.40 -8.32 -23.52
CA HIS A 182 -43.01 -7.89 -23.54
C HIS A 182 -42.73 -6.67 -22.65
N LEU A 183 -43.62 -5.67 -22.65
CA LEU A 183 -43.47 -4.50 -21.79
C LEU A 183 -43.60 -4.84 -20.29
N LEU A 184 -44.46 -5.80 -19.94
CA LEU A 184 -44.59 -6.31 -18.57
C LEU A 184 -43.32 -7.03 -18.11
N GLU A 185 -42.72 -7.85 -18.96
CA GLU A 185 -41.45 -8.52 -18.69
C GLU A 185 -40.32 -7.49 -18.46
N GLU A 186 -40.22 -6.49 -19.34
CA GLU A 186 -39.25 -5.40 -19.17
C GLU A 186 -39.51 -4.58 -17.90
N SER A 187 -40.76 -4.36 -17.52
CA SER A 187 -41.13 -3.66 -16.29
C SER A 187 -40.63 -4.42 -15.06
N LEU A 188 -40.88 -5.73 -14.97
CA LEU A 188 -40.36 -6.57 -13.89
C LEU A 188 -38.84 -6.54 -13.80
N ARG A 189 -38.15 -6.58 -14.95
CA ARG A 189 -36.68 -6.49 -15.00
C ARG A 189 -36.15 -5.15 -14.49
N VAL A 190 -36.82 -4.04 -14.83
CA VAL A 190 -36.45 -2.70 -14.36
C VAL A 190 -36.70 -2.56 -12.85
N THR A 191 -37.85 -3.03 -12.36
CA THR A 191 -38.18 -3.01 -10.92
C THR A 191 -37.16 -3.81 -10.11
N SER A 192 -36.78 -5.00 -10.55
CA SER A 192 -35.74 -5.81 -9.89
C SER A 192 -34.39 -5.06 -9.78
N LYS A 193 -33.98 -4.36 -10.85
CA LYS A 193 -32.77 -3.53 -10.83
C LYS A 193 -32.87 -2.35 -9.86
N ILE A 194 -34.04 -1.71 -9.78
CA ILE A 194 -34.30 -0.62 -8.83
C ILE A 194 -34.21 -1.13 -7.39
N ASP A 195 -34.78 -2.29 -7.09
CA ASP A 195 -34.73 -2.91 -5.77
C ASP A 195 -33.29 -3.28 -5.38
N GLU A 196 -32.53 -3.82 -6.34
CA GLU A 196 -31.11 -4.12 -6.15
C GLU A 196 -30.29 -2.84 -5.87
N CYS A 197 -30.49 -1.78 -6.65
CA CYS A 197 -29.83 -0.50 -6.43
C CYS A 197 -30.20 0.10 -5.06
N SER A 198 -31.48 0.02 -4.68
CA SER A 198 -31.96 0.48 -3.37
C SER A 198 -31.30 -0.30 -2.24
N ARG A 199 -31.16 -1.62 -2.37
CA ARG A 199 -30.50 -2.48 -1.38
C ARG A 199 -29.01 -2.16 -1.25
N LEU A 200 -28.30 -2.02 -2.37
CA LEU A 200 -26.84 -1.85 -2.38
C LEU A 200 -26.40 -0.42 -2.02
N PHE A 201 -27.18 0.59 -2.38
CA PHE A 201 -26.76 2.00 -2.28
C PHE A 201 -27.61 2.85 -1.32
N SER A 202 -28.53 2.24 -0.56
CA SER A 202 -29.39 2.96 0.42
C SER A 202 -28.64 3.85 1.40
N SER A 203 -27.41 3.50 1.79
CA SER A 203 -26.59 4.30 2.71
C SER A 203 -25.94 5.53 2.06
N TYR A 204 -25.91 5.59 0.73
CA TYR A 204 -25.23 6.64 -0.03
C TYR A 204 -26.20 7.47 -0.88
N ILE A 205 -27.33 6.89 -1.28
CA ILE A 205 -28.28 7.49 -2.20
C ILE A 205 -29.69 7.33 -1.64
N ASN A 206 -30.42 8.45 -1.61
CA ASN A 206 -31.82 8.44 -1.26
C ASN A 206 -32.62 8.07 -2.51
N VAL A 207 -32.87 6.77 -2.71
CA VAL A 207 -33.71 6.30 -3.81
C VAL A 207 -35.17 6.64 -3.43
N PRO A 208 -35.86 7.56 -4.15
CA PRO A 208 -37.23 7.90 -3.80
C PRO A 208 -38.11 6.65 -3.86
N HIS A 209 -38.74 6.30 -2.75
CA HIS A 209 -39.75 5.25 -2.69
C HIS A 209 -41.09 5.78 -3.23
N HIS A 210 -41.71 5.06 -4.15
CA HIS A 210 -43.16 5.17 -4.35
C HIS A 210 -43.84 3.82 -4.21
N HIS A 211 -44.98 3.88 -3.51
CA HIS A 211 -45.85 2.78 -3.13
C HIS A 211 -46.11 1.80 -4.28
N VAL A 212 -45.58 0.59 -4.13
CA VAL A 212 -46.14 -0.58 -4.79
C VAL A 212 -47.59 -0.70 -4.33
N LYS A 213 -48.55 -0.51 -5.25
CA LYS A 213 -49.89 -1.07 -5.03
C LYS A 213 -49.72 -2.58 -5.03
N SER A 214 -49.68 -3.15 -3.84
CA SER A 214 -49.67 -4.60 -3.63
C SER A 214 -50.97 -5.17 -4.21
N GLY A 215 -50.91 -5.60 -5.47
CA GLY A 215 -51.82 -6.59 -6.01
C GLY A 215 -51.22 -7.95 -5.71
N ILE A 216 -51.69 -8.57 -4.64
CA ILE A 216 -51.44 -9.98 -4.35
C ILE A 216 -51.93 -10.75 -5.58
N VAL A 217 -51.02 -11.33 -6.34
CA VAL A 217 -51.32 -12.45 -7.23
C VAL A 217 -50.62 -13.65 -6.61
N GLU A 218 -51.44 -14.57 -6.11
CA GLU A 218 -51.02 -15.86 -5.57
C GLU A 218 -50.04 -16.53 -6.54
N THR A 219 -48.84 -16.82 -6.04
CA THR A 219 -47.87 -17.66 -6.72
C THR A 219 -48.44 -19.07 -6.85
N SER A 220 -48.82 -19.46 -8.06
CA SER A 220 -48.98 -20.87 -8.43
C SER A 220 -47.62 -21.58 -8.31
N PRO A 221 -47.55 -22.83 -7.81
CA PRO A 221 -46.29 -23.52 -7.67
C PRO A 221 -45.72 -23.88 -9.06
N VAL A 222 -44.45 -23.54 -9.25
CA VAL A 222 -43.66 -23.93 -10.43
C VAL A 222 -43.44 -25.44 -10.38
N PRO A 223 -43.68 -26.20 -11.47
CA PRO A 223 -43.30 -27.61 -11.53
C PRO A 223 -41.77 -27.73 -11.47
N GLU A 224 -41.30 -28.57 -10.55
CA GLU A 224 -39.91 -29.03 -10.47
C GLU A 224 -39.59 -29.85 -11.72
N ASP A 225 -39.04 -29.21 -12.76
CA ASP A 225 -38.14 -29.86 -13.71
C ASP A 225 -37.47 -28.82 -14.62
N PHE A 226 -36.32 -28.32 -14.18
CA PHE A 226 -35.27 -27.82 -15.07
C PHE A 226 -33.92 -28.13 -14.42
N SER A 227 -33.57 -29.42 -14.45
CA SER A 227 -32.19 -29.87 -14.32
C SER A 227 -31.42 -29.40 -15.56
N LEU A 228 -30.69 -28.30 -15.44
CA LEU A 228 -29.64 -27.92 -16.39
C LEU A 228 -28.35 -27.55 -15.64
N PHE A 229 -27.99 -28.38 -14.67
CA PHE A 229 -26.59 -28.70 -14.44
C PHE A 229 -26.32 -29.94 -15.27
N ASP A 230 -25.76 -29.73 -16.46
CA ASP A 230 -24.97 -30.78 -17.10
C ASP A 230 -23.53 -30.29 -17.16
N GLU A 231 -22.69 -31.13 -16.59
CA GLU A 231 -21.28 -30.94 -16.36
C GLU A 231 -20.50 -30.90 -17.68
N CYS A 232 -19.23 -30.50 -17.56
CA CYS A 232 -18.06 -30.91 -18.35
C CYS A 232 -17.40 -29.82 -19.21
N PRO A 233 -16.09 -29.93 -19.46
CA PRO A 233 -15.02 -30.03 -18.47
C PRO A 233 -13.83 -29.11 -18.85
N PHE A 234 -12.87 -29.06 -17.94
CA PHE A 234 -11.49 -28.62 -18.14
C PHE A 234 -10.90 -29.10 -19.48
N SER A 235 -10.25 -28.21 -20.24
CA SER A 235 -9.22 -28.60 -21.20
C SER A 235 -7.97 -27.75 -20.95
N GLU A 236 -7.04 -28.32 -20.21
CA GLU A 236 -5.61 -28.01 -20.31
C GLU A 236 -5.18 -28.24 -21.76
N SER A 237 -4.51 -27.26 -22.36
CA SER A 237 -3.64 -27.52 -23.49
C SER A 237 -2.23 -27.11 -23.11
N ASP A 238 -1.50 -28.09 -22.58
CA ASP A 238 -0.05 -28.14 -22.68
C ASP A 238 0.35 -28.16 -24.16
N SER A 239 1.31 -27.30 -24.51
CA SER A 239 2.19 -27.54 -25.65
C SER A 239 3.60 -27.18 -25.22
N GLU A 240 4.28 -28.19 -24.67
CA GLU A 240 5.74 -28.27 -24.67
C GLU A 240 6.26 -28.56 -26.09
N ASP A 241 7.57 -28.34 -26.21
CA ASP A 241 8.50 -28.78 -27.27
C ASP A 241 8.61 -27.89 -28.53
N SER A 242 9.81 -27.53 -29.01
CA SER A 242 11.16 -27.92 -28.64
C SER A 242 12.19 -27.02 -29.34
N GLU A 243 13.40 -27.01 -28.78
CA GLU A 243 14.61 -26.35 -29.26
C GLU A 243 15.00 -26.75 -30.69
N SER A 244 15.65 -25.81 -31.41
CA SER A 244 16.73 -26.17 -32.33
C SER A 244 17.81 -25.08 -32.34
N ASN A 245 18.98 -25.44 -31.81
CA ASN A 245 20.26 -24.79 -32.07
C ASN A 245 20.52 -24.69 -33.58
N ASP A 246 21.20 -23.63 -34.02
CA ASP A 246 22.43 -23.83 -34.80
C ASP A 246 23.32 -22.57 -34.78
N GLU A 247 24.62 -22.85 -34.65
CA GLU A 247 25.75 -21.95 -34.56
C GLU A 247 26.05 -21.24 -35.90
N MET A 248 26.47 -19.96 -35.83
CA MET A 248 27.76 -19.49 -36.39
C MET A 248 28.15 -18.13 -35.80
#